data_AF-W2CBF3-F1
#
_entry.id   AF-W2CBF3-F1
#
_cell.length_a   1.000
_cell.length_b   1.000
_cell.length_c   1.000
_cell.angle_alpha   90.00
_cell.angle_beta   90.00
_cell.angle_gamma   90.00
#
_symmetry.space_group_name_H-M   'P 1'
#
loop_
_entity.id
_entity.type
_entity.pdbx_description
1 polymer ?
#
loop_
_entity_poly.entity_id
_entity_poly.type
_entity_poly.pdbx_seq_one_letter_code
_entity_poly.pdbx_strand_id
1 'polypeptide(L)'
;MSADVLMGHDGRGRMSADVLMGCDGLGRMSADALMGCDGRGRMSADALMGYDSRGRMSAEAIMGYDSRGRMSADAFMGYDGRGRMSADVLMGCDGRGRMSADVLMGCDGRGRISADALMGCNGRGRMSAGMLMGYDSRGRMSAGMLMGHNNPAIAPPIALRYAALPTFGLSNKNL
;
A
#
# COMPACT_ATOMS: atom_id res chain seq x y z
N MET A 1 -13.16 9.30 33.06
CA MET A 1 -13.46 9.19 31.63
C MET A 1 -14.10 7.83 31.46
N SER A 2 -15.39 7.77 31.16
CA SER A 2 -16.06 6.50 30.84
C SER A 2 -15.72 6.19 29.40
N ALA A 3 -14.99 5.10 29.16
CA ALA A 3 -14.75 4.63 27.81
C ALA A 3 -16.01 3.92 27.32
N ASP A 4 -16.65 4.44 26.28
CA ASP A 4 -17.82 3.79 25.68
C ASP A 4 -17.33 2.65 24.77
N VAL A 5 -17.58 1.42 25.20
CA VAL A 5 -17.24 0.19 24.45
C VAL A 5 -18.52 -0.45 23.95
N LEU A 6 -18.68 -0.62 22.63
CA LEU A 6 -19.74 -1.44 22.06
C LEU A 6 -19.16 -2.74 21.50
N MET A 7 -19.82 -3.85 21.84
CA MET A 7 -19.47 -5.18 21.32
C MET A 7 -20.68 -5.80 20.62
N GLY A 8 -20.44 -6.49 19.49
CA GLY A 8 -21.45 -7.35 18.87
C GLY A 8 -22.69 -6.60 18.38
N HIS A 9 -22.49 -5.43 17.76
CA HIS A 9 -23.60 -4.56 17.38
C HIS A 9 -23.86 -4.58 15.87
N ASP A 10 -25.04 -5.06 15.49
CA ASP A 10 -25.49 -5.11 14.12
C ASP A 10 -26.54 -4.04 13.85
N GLY A 11 -26.25 -3.11 12.94
CA GLY A 11 -27.07 -1.93 12.79
C GLY A 11 -26.99 -1.24 11.43
N ARG A 12 -28.04 -0.47 11.12
CA ARG A 12 -28.04 0.46 10.00
C ARG A 12 -28.02 1.88 10.53
N GLY A 13 -27.15 2.73 9.99
CA GLY A 13 -27.14 4.16 10.33
C GLY A 13 -25.78 4.67 10.78
N ARG A 14 -25.76 5.47 11.85
CA ARG A 14 -24.56 6.08 12.42
C ARG A 14 -24.27 5.47 13.78
N MET A 15 -23.03 5.03 13.97
CA MET A 15 -22.52 4.51 15.24
C MET A 15 -21.26 5.29 15.64
N SER A 16 -21.18 5.66 16.92
CA SER A 16 -20.03 6.33 17.51
C SER A 16 -19.79 5.77 18.91
N ALA A 17 -18.56 5.37 19.21
CA ALA A 17 -18.11 4.95 20.54
C ALA A 17 -16.59 5.15 20.62
N ASP A 18 -15.96 4.98 21.78
CA ASP A 18 -14.50 5.03 21.87
C ASP A 18 -13.89 3.75 21.29
N VAL A 19 -14.51 2.60 21.59
CA VAL A 19 -14.11 1.29 21.07
C VAL A 19 -15.30 0.53 20.52
N LEU A 20 -15.18 0.02 19.29
CA LEU A 20 -16.14 -0.92 18.70
C LEU A 20 -15.47 -2.26 18.41
N MET A 21 -16.09 -3.36 18.81
CA MET A 21 -15.57 -4.71 18.55
C MET A 21 -16.66 -5.60 17.96
N GLY A 22 -16.37 -6.28 16.84
CA GLY A 22 -17.31 -7.23 16.25
C GLY A 22 -18.61 -6.55 15.80
N CYS A 23 -18.52 -5.44 15.08
CA CYS A 23 -19.69 -4.66 14.67
C CYS A 23 -19.96 -4.83 13.18
N ASP A 24 -21.15 -5.33 12.82
CA ASP A 24 -21.54 -5.49 11.42
C ASP A 24 -22.58 -4.44 11.00
N GLY A 25 -22.22 -3.59 10.05
CA GLY A 25 -23.01 -2.37 9.82
C GLY A 25 -23.09 -1.86 8.39
N LEU A 26 -24.27 -1.31 8.06
CA LEU A 26 -24.45 -0.45 6.88
C LEU A 26 -24.53 1.01 7.32
N GLY A 27 -23.59 1.85 6.88
CA GLY A 27 -23.68 3.29 7.09
C GLY A 27 -22.35 3.94 7.50
N ARG A 28 -22.35 4.64 8.62
CA ARG A 28 -21.21 5.43 9.11
C ARG A 28 -20.79 5.01 10.51
N MET A 29 -19.53 4.65 10.67
CA MET A 29 -18.96 4.20 11.93
C MET A 29 -17.76 5.08 12.28
N SER A 30 -17.69 5.57 13.51
CA SER A 30 -16.59 6.39 14.03
C SER A 30 -16.19 5.88 15.41
N ALA A 31 -14.91 5.63 15.64
CA ALA A 31 -14.40 5.32 16.97
C ALA A 31 -12.91 5.65 17.07
N ASP A 32 -12.33 5.61 18.26
CA ASP A 32 -10.87 5.71 18.37
C ASP A 32 -10.23 4.38 17.93
N ALA A 33 -10.82 3.26 18.36
CA ALA A 33 -10.44 1.93 17.91
C ALA A 33 -11.65 1.12 17.43
N LEU A 34 -11.55 0.55 16.23
CA LEU A 34 -12.42 -0.55 15.83
C LEU A 34 -11.63 -1.86 16.00
N MET A 35 -12.27 -3.01 16.08
CA MET A 35 -11.62 -4.32 15.94
C MET A 35 -12.61 -5.34 15.37
N GLY A 36 -12.31 -5.98 14.25
CA GLY A 36 -13.20 -7.03 13.72
C GLY A 36 -14.56 -6.53 13.26
N CYS A 37 -14.64 -5.36 12.60
CA CYS A 37 -15.93 -4.77 12.19
C CYS A 37 -16.19 -4.91 10.67
N ASP A 38 -17.21 -5.65 10.26
CA ASP A 38 -17.50 -5.80 8.84
C ASP A 38 -18.62 -4.87 8.39
N GLY A 39 -18.56 -4.37 7.16
CA GLY A 39 -19.56 -3.39 6.80
C GLY A 39 -19.50 -2.75 5.42
N ARG A 40 -20.53 -1.96 5.16
CA ARG A 40 -20.64 -1.18 3.94
C ARG A 40 -20.92 0.28 4.26
N GLY A 41 -20.07 1.15 3.76
CA GLY A 41 -20.27 2.60 3.90
C GLY A 41 -18.99 3.36 4.20
N ARG A 42 -19.00 4.20 5.25
CA ARG A 42 -17.83 4.99 5.65
C ARG A 42 -17.42 4.73 7.09
N MET A 43 -16.17 4.33 7.26
CA MET A 43 -15.55 4.03 8.54
C MET A 43 -14.43 5.04 8.81
N SER A 44 -14.33 5.53 10.04
CA SER A 44 -13.28 6.43 10.52
C SER A 44 -12.81 5.95 11.87
N ALA A 45 -11.51 5.73 12.06
CA ALA A 45 -10.96 5.50 13.39
C ALA A 45 -9.51 5.93 13.49
N ASP A 46 -8.91 5.95 14.67
CA ASP A 46 -7.47 6.14 14.77
C ASP A 46 -6.76 4.83 14.48
N ALA A 47 -7.23 3.74 15.10
CA ALA A 47 -6.73 2.40 14.91
C ALA A 47 -7.78 1.45 14.32
N LEU A 48 -7.37 0.75 13.27
CA LEU A 48 -8.13 -0.31 12.64
C LEU A 48 -7.29 -1.62 12.65
N MET A 49 -7.75 -2.66 13.36
CA MET A 49 -7.34 -4.08 13.22
C MET A 49 -8.45 -5.04 12.71
N GLY A 50 -8.23 -5.71 11.57
CA GLY A 50 -9.06 -6.83 11.10
C GLY A 50 -10.44 -6.46 10.58
N TYR A 51 -10.60 -6.07 9.31
CA TYR A 51 -11.93 -5.75 8.73
C TYR A 51 -12.06 -6.24 7.31
N ASP A 52 -13.27 -6.69 6.97
CA ASP A 52 -13.78 -6.79 5.60
C ASP A 52 -14.89 -5.77 5.34
N SER A 53 -14.55 -4.71 4.63
CA SER A 53 -15.48 -3.62 4.36
C SER A 53 -15.49 -3.17 2.90
N ARG A 54 -16.69 -2.83 2.42
CA ARG A 54 -16.85 -2.17 1.12
C ARG A 54 -17.22 -0.70 1.30
N GLY A 55 -16.39 0.20 0.80
CA GLY A 55 -16.70 1.62 0.80
C GLY A 55 -15.49 2.53 1.01
N ARG A 56 -15.62 3.47 1.95
CA ARG A 56 -14.57 4.45 2.28
C ARG A 56 -14.09 4.27 3.71
N MET A 57 -12.81 4.11 3.89
CA MET A 57 -12.21 3.93 5.22
C MET A 57 -11.07 4.93 5.37
N SER A 58 -11.00 5.55 6.55
CA SER A 58 -9.94 6.48 6.94
C SER A 58 -9.45 6.11 8.33
N ALA A 59 -8.15 5.93 8.52
CA ALA A 59 -7.59 5.83 9.86
C ALA A 59 -6.16 6.35 9.95
N GLU A 60 -5.56 6.41 11.13
CA GLU A 60 -4.11 6.63 11.22
C GLU A 60 -3.37 5.32 10.93
N ALA A 61 -3.79 4.23 11.57
CA ALA A 61 -3.17 2.91 11.41
C ALA A 61 -4.20 1.85 11.04
N ILE A 62 -3.89 1.05 10.02
CA ILE A 62 -4.74 -0.07 9.58
C ILE A 62 -3.89 -1.35 9.46
N MET A 63 -4.31 -2.40 10.13
CA MET A 63 -3.65 -3.71 10.18
C MET A 63 -4.58 -4.83 9.75
N GLY A 64 -4.17 -5.63 8.76
CA GLY A 64 -4.86 -6.86 8.35
C GLY A 64 -6.28 -6.62 7.82
N TYR A 65 -6.43 -6.37 6.52
CA TYR A 65 -7.73 -6.01 5.96
C TYR A 65 -7.91 -6.55 4.53
N ASP A 66 -9.12 -7.04 4.23
CA ASP A 66 -9.60 -7.30 2.87
C ASP A 66 -10.67 -6.27 2.55
N SER A 67 -10.50 -5.41 1.55
CA SER A 67 -11.52 -4.39 1.34
C SER A 67 -11.66 -3.96 -0.10
N ARG A 68 -12.90 -3.60 -0.46
CA ARG A 68 -13.22 -3.04 -1.77
C ARG A 68 -13.63 -1.59 -1.66
N GLY A 69 -12.83 -0.68 -2.22
CA GLY A 69 -13.21 0.72 -2.30
C GLY A 69 -12.04 1.69 -2.18
N ARG A 70 -12.20 2.73 -1.36
CA ARG A 70 -11.21 3.79 -1.20
C ARG A 70 -10.73 3.85 0.25
N MET A 71 -9.44 3.65 0.44
CA MET A 71 -8.79 3.59 1.75
C MET A 71 -7.73 4.68 1.85
N SER A 72 -7.68 5.32 3.02
CA SER A 72 -6.68 6.32 3.37
C SER A 72 -6.19 6.06 4.79
N ALA A 73 -4.89 5.93 4.99
CA ALA A 73 -4.33 5.93 6.34
C ALA A 73 -2.87 6.33 6.31
N ASP A 74 -2.29 6.68 7.44
CA ASP A 74 -0.88 7.03 7.49
C ASP A 74 -0.04 5.77 7.33
N ALA A 75 -0.44 4.68 7.99
CA ALA A 75 0.18 3.37 7.87
C ALA A 75 -0.80 2.25 7.56
N PHE A 76 -0.48 1.42 6.58
CA PHE A 76 -1.10 0.12 6.39
C PHE A 76 -0.10 -1.03 6.49
N MET A 77 -0.53 -2.09 7.16
CA MET A 77 0.20 -3.35 7.28
C MET A 77 -0.69 -4.53 6.91
N GLY A 78 -0.32 -5.29 5.88
CA GLY A 78 -1.02 -6.51 5.49
C GLY A 78 -2.38 -6.22 4.84
N TYR A 79 -2.36 -6.00 3.53
CA TYR A 79 -3.56 -5.73 2.73
C TYR A 79 -3.78 -6.79 1.68
N ASP A 80 -5.02 -7.25 1.52
CA ASP A 80 -5.50 -7.81 0.27
C ASP A 80 -6.71 -7.00 -0.20
N GLY A 81 -6.93 -6.79 -1.50
CA GLY A 81 -8.21 -6.23 -1.93
C GLY A 81 -8.20 -5.48 -3.24
N ARG A 82 -9.27 -4.72 -3.46
CA ARG A 82 -9.48 -4.01 -4.74
C ARG A 82 -9.92 -2.58 -4.54
N GLY A 83 -9.19 -1.65 -5.15
CA GLY A 83 -9.64 -0.26 -5.20
C GLY A 83 -8.53 0.77 -5.26
N ARG A 84 -8.75 1.90 -4.58
CA ARG A 84 -7.80 3.01 -4.52
C ARG A 84 -7.32 3.20 -3.07
N MET A 85 -6.02 3.11 -2.89
CA MET A 85 -5.34 3.30 -1.62
C MET A 85 -4.42 4.51 -1.66
N SER A 86 -4.35 5.22 -0.55
CA SER A 86 -3.42 6.31 -0.30
C SER A 86 -2.88 6.16 1.12
N ALA A 87 -1.57 6.17 1.29
CA ALA A 87 -0.97 6.18 2.62
C ALA A 87 0.41 6.80 2.62
N ASP A 88 0.99 7.03 3.79
CA ASP A 88 2.40 7.42 3.85
C ASP A 88 3.26 6.15 3.78
N VAL A 89 2.86 5.10 4.51
CA VAL A 89 3.55 3.80 4.56
C VAL A 89 2.60 2.66 4.22
N LEU A 90 3.00 1.83 3.27
CA LEU A 90 2.34 0.59 2.88
C LEU A 90 3.32 -0.59 3.01
N MET A 91 2.97 -1.58 3.84
CA MET A 91 3.76 -2.80 4.02
C MET A 91 2.92 -4.04 3.76
N GLY A 92 3.39 -4.96 2.91
CA GLY A 92 2.71 -6.24 2.68
C GLY A 92 1.37 -6.06 1.99
N CYS A 93 1.34 -5.37 0.84
CA CYS A 93 0.09 -5.06 0.15
C CYS A 93 -0.08 -5.83 -1.15
N ASP A 94 -1.07 -6.70 -1.16
CA ASP A 94 -1.51 -7.45 -2.32
C ASP A 94 -2.85 -6.90 -2.81
N GLY A 95 -3.06 -6.85 -4.12
CA GLY A 95 -4.37 -6.43 -4.60
C GLY A 95 -4.41 -5.84 -5.99
N ARG A 96 -5.59 -5.32 -6.34
CA ARG A 96 -5.83 -4.72 -7.66
C ARG A 96 -6.32 -3.29 -7.58
N GLY A 97 -5.72 -2.40 -8.36
CA GLY A 97 -6.22 -1.05 -8.56
C GLY A 97 -5.14 0.03 -8.53
N ARG A 98 -5.36 1.09 -7.76
CA ARG A 98 -4.45 2.25 -7.67
C ARG A 98 -3.90 2.35 -6.25
N MET A 99 -2.60 2.19 -6.08
CA MET A 99 -1.92 2.41 -4.80
C MET A 99 -1.01 3.64 -4.92
N SER A 100 -1.04 4.49 -3.91
CA SER A 100 -0.17 5.64 -3.77
C SER A 100 0.37 5.64 -2.35
N ALA A 101 1.69 5.68 -2.18
CA ALA A 101 2.26 5.98 -0.88
C ALA A 101 3.61 6.65 -0.95
N ASP A 102 4.16 7.12 0.16
CA ASP A 102 5.53 7.63 0.16
C ASP A 102 6.50 6.45 0.21
N VAL A 103 6.22 5.46 1.06
CA VAL A 103 7.01 4.23 1.20
C VAL A 103 6.12 3.01 0.98
N LEU A 104 6.60 2.11 0.13
CA LEU A 104 5.92 0.87 -0.23
C LEU A 104 6.93 -0.29 -0.13
N MET A 105 6.63 -1.27 0.73
CA MET A 105 7.49 -2.43 0.99
C MET A 105 6.73 -3.73 0.81
N GLY A 106 7.25 -4.65 -0.01
CA GLY A 106 6.69 -5.99 -0.17
C GLY A 106 5.26 -5.97 -0.69
N CYS A 107 5.06 -5.59 -1.95
CA CYS A 107 3.70 -5.38 -2.47
C CYS A 107 3.50 -6.05 -3.82
N ASP A 108 2.52 -6.97 -3.88
CA ASP A 108 2.21 -7.72 -5.09
C ASP A 108 0.86 -7.33 -5.68
N GLY A 109 0.91 -6.37 -6.62
CA GLY A 109 -0.27 -5.69 -7.12
C GLY A 109 -0.50 -5.80 -8.63
N ARG A 110 -1.77 -5.79 -9.04
CA ARG A 110 -2.14 -5.48 -10.44
C ARG A 110 -2.74 -4.09 -10.56
N GLY A 111 -2.15 -3.22 -11.37
CA GLY A 111 -2.74 -1.91 -11.69
C GLY A 111 -1.74 -0.77 -11.77
N ARG A 112 -1.99 0.32 -11.05
CA ARG A 112 -1.09 1.48 -10.99
C ARG A 112 -0.56 1.66 -9.58
N ILE A 113 0.75 1.66 -9.43
CA ILE A 113 1.44 1.86 -8.15
C ILE A 113 2.33 3.09 -8.30
N SER A 114 2.24 4.01 -7.35
CA SER A 114 3.08 5.20 -7.27
C SER A 114 3.64 5.31 -5.86
N ALA A 115 4.95 5.40 -5.70
CA ALA A 115 5.53 5.80 -4.43
C ALA A 115 6.86 6.50 -4.53
N ASP A 116 7.27 7.23 -3.50
CA ASP A 116 8.60 7.82 -3.50
C ASP A 116 9.68 6.75 -3.34
N ALA A 117 9.45 5.75 -2.49
CA ALA A 117 10.30 4.58 -2.33
C ALA A 117 9.50 3.26 -2.48
N LEU A 118 9.98 2.39 -3.37
CA LEU A 118 9.45 1.04 -3.59
C LEU A 118 10.53 0.01 -3.29
N MET A 119 10.25 -0.94 -2.40
CA MET A 119 11.16 -2.04 -2.04
C MET A 119 10.46 -3.39 -2.13
N GLY A 120 10.98 -4.35 -2.90
CA GLY A 120 10.47 -5.72 -2.87
C GLY A 120 9.08 -5.90 -3.50
N CYS A 121 8.74 -5.17 -4.56
CA CYS A 121 7.38 -5.20 -5.14
C CYS A 121 7.32 -5.98 -6.47
N ASN A 122 6.38 -6.92 -6.59
CA ASN A 122 6.18 -7.70 -7.81
C ASN A 122 4.78 -7.50 -8.39
N GLY A 123 4.69 -6.83 -9.53
CA GLY A 123 3.39 -6.41 -10.06
C GLY A 123 3.21 -6.58 -11.56
N ARG A 124 1.94 -6.67 -11.97
CA ARG A 124 1.55 -6.48 -13.37
C ARG A 124 0.84 -5.14 -13.52
N GLY A 125 1.47 -4.18 -14.18
CA GLY A 125 0.83 -2.88 -14.36
C GLY A 125 1.77 -1.74 -14.70
N ARG A 126 1.44 -0.55 -14.20
CA ARG A 126 2.29 0.64 -14.28
C ARG A 126 2.82 0.98 -12.90
N MET A 127 4.13 1.11 -12.77
CA MET A 127 4.79 1.42 -11.50
C MET A 127 5.66 2.67 -11.67
N SER A 128 5.52 3.63 -10.77
CA SER A 128 6.30 4.88 -10.77
C SER A 128 6.91 5.08 -9.40
N ALA A 129 8.22 5.32 -9.32
CA ALA A 129 8.82 5.73 -8.06
C ALA A 129 10.04 6.64 -8.13
N GLY A 130 10.33 7.35 -7.04
CA GLY A 130 11.59 8.05 -6.89
C GLY A 130 12.76 7.06 -6.81
N MET A 131 12.65 6.10 -5.90
CA MET A 131 13.63 5.06 -5.61
C MET A 131 13.00 3.67 -5.70
N LEU A 132 13.73 2.73 -6.30
CA LEU A 132 13.30 1.35 -6.50
C LEU A 132 14.40 0.37 -6.12
N MET A 133 14.08 -0.58 -5.24
CA MET A 133 14.98 -1.62 -4.75
C MET A 133 14.34 -3.01 -4.86
N GLY A 134 14.95 -3.93 -5.61
CA GLY A 134 14.55 -5.34 -5.68
C GLY A 134 13.11 -5.56 -6.16
N TYR A 135 12.89 -5.64 -7.47
CA TYR A 135 11.55 -5.78 -8.04
C TYR A 135 11.53 -6.73 -9.24
N ASP A 136 10.48 -7.52 -9.39
CA ASP A 136 10.18 -8.33 -10.57
C ASP A 136 8.77 -8.03 -11.08
N SER A 137 8.67 -7.09 -12.02
CA SER A 137 7.40 -6.64 -12.58
C SER A 137 7.35 -6.86 -14.09
N ARG A 138 6.31 -7.56 -14.58
CA ARG A 138 6.02 -7.74 -16.02
C ARG A 138 5.29 -6.52 -16.64
N GLY A 139 5.43 -5.36 -16.02
CA GLY A 139 4.70 -4.13 -16.32
C GLY A 139 5.58 -3.01 -16.89
N ARG A 140 4.97 -1.86 -17.18
CA ARG A 140 5.69 -0.62 -17.53
C ARG A 140 6.15 0.06 -16.23
N MET A 141 7.43 0.41 -16.15
CA MET A 141 8.01 0.97 -14.94
C MET A 141 8.80 2.25 -15.23
N SER A 142 8.78 3.20 -14.29
CA SER A 142 9.57 4.43 -14.34
C SER A 142 10.10 4.74 -12.96
N ALA A 143 11.40 4.96 -12.80
CA ALA A 143 11.92 5.51 -11.56
C ALA A 143 13.15 6.39 -11.73
N GLY A 144 13.35 7.30 -10.77
CA GLY A 144 14.50 8.19 -10.72
C GLY A 144 15.80 7.47 -10.36
N MET A 145 15.73 6.48 -9.47
CA MET A 145 16.88 5.71 -9.00
C MET A 145 16.54 4.22 -8.88
N LEU A 146 17.43 3.36 -9.38
CA LEU A 146 17.25 1.92 -9.46
C LEU A 146 18.43 1.19 -8.82
N MET A 147 18.18 0.32 -7.84
CA MET A 147 19.19 -0.47 -7.13
C MET A 147 18.75 -1.94 -7.02
N GLY A 148 19.60 -2.89 -7.45
CA GLY A 148 19.29 -4.33 -7.44
C GLY A 148 18.36 -4.76 -8.57
N HIS A 149 18.92 -5.17 -9.71
CA HIS A 149 18.18 -5.62 -10.90
C HIS A 149 18.29 -7.12 -11.14
N ASN A 150 17.15 -7.75 -11.50
CA ASN A 150 17.08 -9.08 -12.14
C ASN A 150 16.06 -9.13 -13.31
N ASN A 151 15.68 -8.00 -13.93
CA ASN A 151 14.66 -8.01 -14.99
C ASN A 151 15.09 -7.21 -16.25
N PRO A 152 15.09 -7.82 -17.46
CA PRO A 152 15.57 -7.19 -18.71
C PRO A 152 14.59 -6.21 -19.39
N ALA A 153 13.42 -5.93 -18.81
CA ALA A 153 12.36 -5.13 -19.45
C ALA A 153 12.36 -3.62 -19.11
N ILE A 154 13.28 -3.15 -18.26
CA ILE A 154 13.35 -1.73 -17.88
C ILE A 154 14.25 -0.98 -18.86
N ALA A 155 13.64 -0.12 -19.69
CA ALA A 155 14.39 0.91 -20.39
C ALA A 155 14.85 1.95 -19.35
N PRO A 156 16.16 2.20 -19.20
CA PRO A 156 16.65 3.15 -18.21
C PRO A 156 16.15 4.55 -18.57
N PRO A 157 15.51 5.30 -17.64
CA PRO A 157 15.31 6.72 -17.86
C PRO A 157 16.64 7.44 -17.68
N ILE A 158 16.82 8.45 -18.52
CA ILE A 158 17.97 9.34 -18.59
C ILE A 158 18.06 10.12 -17.27
N ALA A 159 18.86 9.64 -16.30
CA ALA A 159 19.52 10.47 -15.27
C ALA A 159 20.31 9.59 -14.28
N LEU A 160 21.57 9.32 -14.58
CA LEU A 160 22.72 9.69 -13.74
C LEU A 160 23.97 9.03 -14.28
N ARG A 161 24.69 9.84 -15.05
CA ARG A 161 26.05 9.62 -15.52
C ARG A 161 27.02 9.84 -14.35
N TYR A 162 26.91 9.10 -13.25
CA TYR A 162 27.81 9.24 -12.10
C TYR A 162 27.97 7.92 -11.35
N ALA A 163 28.56 6.91 -11.99
CA ALA A 163 29.28 5.82 -11.33
C ALA A 163 29.96 4.91 -12.37
N ALA A 164 30.93 5.43 -13.12
CA ALA A 164 31.91 4.60 -13.82
C ALA A 164 33.11 5.46 -14.23
N LEU A 165 34.02 5.71 -13.29
CA LEU A 165 35.42 5.91 -13.69
C LEU A 165 35.93 4.59 -14.29
N PRO A 166 36.72 4.63 -15.38
CA PRO A 166 37.02 3.46 -16.18
C PRO A 166 38.17 2.69 -15.56
N THR A 167 37.94 1.42 -15.20
CA THR A 167 39.04 0.47 -15.05
C THR A 167 38.62 -0.86 -15.64
N PHE A 168 39.06 -1.12 -16.86
CA PHE A 168 39.84 -2.29 -17.27
C PHE A 168 39.65 -2.54 -18.77
N GLY A 169 40.63 -2.11 -19.53
CA GLY A 169 40.77 -2.38 -20.95
C GLY A 169 42.25 -2.41 -21.33
N LEU A 170 43.06 -3.24 -20.66
CA LEU A 170 44.35 -3.65 -21.21
C LEU A 170 44.07 -4.66 -22.33
N SER A 171 43.86 -4.12 -23.52
CA SER A 171 43.95 -4.86 -24.78
C SER A 171 45.41 -5.27 -24.95
N ASN A 172 45.71 -6.53 -24.65
CA ASN A 172 46.96 -7.14 -25.09
C ASN A 172 46.78 -7.48 -26.58
N LYS A 173 47.36 -6.66 -27.45
CA LYS A 173 47.55 -6.98 -28.86
C LYS A 173 49.02 -7.32 -29.06
N ASN A 174 49.22 -8.54 -29.53
CA ASN A 174 50.45 -9.22 -29.92
C ASN A 174 51.53 -8.30 -30.52
N LEU A 175 52.76 -8.50 -30.06
CA LEU A 175 53.99 -8.56 -30.86
C LEU A 175 54.81 -9.75 -30.37
#